data_AF-A0A959FK02-F1
#
_entry.id   AF-A0A959FK02-F1
#
_cell.length_a   1.000
_cell.length_b   1.000
_cell.length_c   1.000
_cell.angle_alpha   90.00
_cell.angle_beta   90.00
_cell.angle_gamma   90.00
#
_symmetry.space_group_name_H-M   'P 1'
#
loop_
_entity.id
_entity.type
_entity.pdbx_description
1 polymer ?
#
loop_
_entity_poly.entity_id
_entity_poly.type
_entity_poly.pdbx_seq_one_letter_code
_entity_poly.pdbx_strand_id
1 'polypeptide(L)'
;MIRKALQHGDIEEAQDMLHEFFRFIEDSKNELLIQTGRVNRLKKEDAFAILSQEEKTREENKISIATLYCCHEIEKQLINYFPTVNFKVSSESLADQLVFNLMDKYEQITEMNRGGSAVFFKGKEVYTGRNIIIRVYRDLHMGDGSGKISDPRLARALNLKHRNVIKVLGSDLKNYPRHLVLEYIDGISLDHLIGHLPFTLHRSHKIITQLCQALYHLHINGIIHRNIKPDKVLIDNELEPVISPFEILSSSQNHEPNSANSQNLLYAAPELLTGALETPDYKSDQFAMGLLAYELIAGRPLFCDTGKGESRSNIQAIFEKRQRFLQVKSYRKAALAGLNVPRKMEQIIARMLSEKPEDRYESMKEVLADLALVHIPADAVTEVAMSSYERCCIANPHFTQSFYEHLFDKSPDKHEITPFFEKQKPSEVVNRREKMLRVAIELLIRARKEPEKLVSVLHLQSHGGVPARLYQSFIESLLDTVADNDYLWQRYEDQQN
;
A
#
# COMPACT_ATOMS: atom_id res chain seq x y z
N MET A 1 20.35 -37.06 17.23
CA MET A 1 19.66 -38.36 17.11
C MET A 1 20.63 -39.53 17.30
N ILE A 2 21.75 -39.57 16.57
CA ILE A 2 22.83 -40.58 16.75
C ILE A 2 23.31 -40.71 18.21
N ARG A 3 23.59 -39.59 18.90
CA ARG A 3 23.94 -39.63 20.35
C ARG A 3 22.82 -40.21 21.23
N LYS A 4 21.54 -40.02 20.87
CA LYS A 4 20.41 -40.60 21.59
C LYS A 4 20.30 -42.10 21.32
N ALA A 5 20.41 -42.55 20.07
CA ALA A 5 20.42 -43.99 19.73
C ALA A 5 21.57 -44.72 20.44
N LEU A 6 22.79 -44.15 20.41
CA LEU A 6 23.95 -44.66 21.14
C LEU A 6 23.75 -44.67 22.67
N GLN A 7 23.02 -43.70 23.24
CA GLN A 7 22.67 -43.66 24.66
C GLN A 7 21.63 -44.71 25.07
N HIS A 8 20.80 -45.19 24.13
CA HIS A 8 19.81 -46.25 24.36
C HIS A 8 20.36 -47.65 24.03
N GLY A 9 21.63 -47.76 23.61
CA GLY A 9 22.29 -49.02 23.31
C GLY A 9 22.01 -49.57 21.91
N ASP A 10 21.34 -48.79 21.05
CA ASP A 10 20.94 -49.22 19.70
C ASP A 10 22.02 -48.86 18.67
N ILE A 11 23.02 -49.74 18.56
CA ILE A 11 24.22 -49.53 17.74
C ILE A 11 23.90 -49.67 16.24
N GLU A 12 22.98 -50.58 15.88
CA GLU A 12 22.56 -50.78 14.48
C GLU A 12 21.82 -49.54 13.95
N GLU A 13 20.86 -49.00 14.70
CA GLU A 13 20.14 -47.77 14.35
C GLU A 13 21.08 -46.57 14.20
N ALA A 14 22.10 -46.47 15.07
CA ALA A 14 23.12 -45.43 14.99
C ALA A 14 24.02 -45.57 13.74
N GLN A 15 24.34 -46.79 13.31
CA GLN A 15 25.11 -47.05 12.10
C GLN A 15 24.30 -46.75 10.83
N ASP A 16 23.03 -47.13 10.79
CA ASP A 16 22.15 -46.87 9.64
C ASP A 16 21.96 -45.37 9.40
N MET A 17 21.70 -44.60 10.47
CA MET A 17 21.60 -43.13 10.39
C MET A 17 22.89 -42.47 9.88
N LEU A 18 24.06 -43.00 10.25
CA LEU A 18 25.35 -42.50 9.75
C LEU A 18 25.54 -42.83 8.28
N HIS A 19 25.21 -44.04 7.86
CA HIS A 19 25.30 -44.46 6.46
C HIS A 19 24.39 -43.65 5.54
N GLU A 20 23.16 -43.36 5.97
CA GLU A 20 22.21 -42.54 5.21
C GLU A 20 22.72 -41.10 5.05
N PHE A 21 23.24 -40.51 6.12
CA PHE A 21 23.84 -39.18 6.08
C PHE A 21 25.04 -39.09 5.11
N PHE A 22 25.94 -40.07 5.13
CA PHE A 22 27.09 -40.09 4.24
C PHE A 22 26.69 -40.25 2.77
N ARG A 23 25.70 -41.11 2.46
CA ARG A 23 25.16 -41.22 1.09
C ARG A 23 24.59 -39.89 0.61
N PHE A 24 23.80 -39.24 1.44
CA PHE A 24 23.23 -37.94 1.12
C PHE A 24 24.30 -36.87 0.80
N ILE A 25 25.40 -36.83 1.56
CA ILE A 25 26.54 -35.93 1.26
C ILE A 25 27.19 -36.28 -0.08
N GLU A 26 27.38 -37.57 -0.36
CA GLU A 26 28.02 -38.05 -1.57
C GLU A 26 27.18 -37.75 -2.82
N ASP A 27 25.86 -37.96 -2.75
CA ASP A 27 24.91 -37.62 -3.81
C ASP A 27 24.87 -36.11 -4.09
N SER A 28 24.81 -35.30 -3.02
CA SER A 28 24.84 -33.84 -3.12
C SER A 28 26.14 -33.32 -3.76
N LYS A 29 27.28 -33.94 -3.43
CA LYS A 29 28.57 -33.62 -4.02
C LYS A 29 28.61 -33.97 -5.51
N ASN A 30 28.04 -35.11 -5.90
CA ASN A 30 27.98 -35.54 -7.29
C ASN A 30 27.13 -34.58 -8.15
N GLU A 31 25.98 -34.14 -7.65
CA GLU A 31 25.11 -33.19 -8.35
C GLU A 31 25.79 -31.83 -8.57
N LEU A 32 26.49 -31.29 -7.55
CA LEU A 32 27.27 -30.06 -7.69
C LEU A 32 28.42 -30.21 -8.70
N LEU A 33 29.02 -31.41 -8.80
CA LEU A 33 30.06 -31.70 -9.79
C LEU A 33 29.50 -31.67 -11.22
N ILE A 34 28.29 -32.20 -11.41
CA ILE A 34 27.57 -32.17 -12.69
C ILE A 34 27.28 -30.72 -13.11
N GLN A 35 26.76 -29.89 -12.21
CA GLN A 35 26.48 -28.48 -12.51
C GLN A 35 27.77 -27.70 -12.83
N THR A 36 28.85 -27.96 -12.10
CA THR A 36 30.17 -27.37 -12.39
C THR A 36 30.66 -27.77 -13.80
N GLY A 37 30.45 -29.03 -14.20
CA GLY A 37 30.74 -29.50 -15.55
C GLY A 37 29.93 -28.78 -16.63
N ARG A 38 28.65 -28.51 -16.37
CA ARG A 38 27.76 -27.75 -17.27
C ARG A 38 28.20 -26.29 -17.43
N VAL A 39 28.58 -25.61 -16.33
CA VAL A 39 29.12 -24.24 -16.38
C VAL A 39 30.37 -24.19 -17.27
N ASN A 40 31.29 -25.14 -17.10
CA ASN A 40 32.53 -25.18 -17.87
C ASN A 40 32.27 -25.45 -19.37
N ARG A 41 31.28 -26.28 -19.68
CA ARG A 41 30.84 -26.51 -21.06
C ARG A 41 30.26 -25.23 -21.67
N LEU A 42 29.37 -24.56 -20.95
CA LEU A 42 28.72 -23.33 -21.42
C LEU A 42 29.73 -22.21 -21.68
N LYS A 43 30.69 -21.99 -20.78
CA LYS A 43 31.80 -21.04 -20.98
C LYS A 43 32.65 -21.36 -22.21
N LYS A 44 32.84 -22.65 -22.51
CA LYS A 44 33.59 -23.10 -23.67
C LYS A 44 32.81 -22.86 -24.96
N GLU A 45 31.53 -23.18 -25.00
CA GLU A 45 30.65 -22.95 -26.15
C GLU A 45 30.45 -21.45 -26.46
N ASP A 46 30.40 -20.62 -25.42
CA ASP A 46 30.36 -19.15 -25.51
C ASP A 46 31.66 -18.58 -26.11
N ALA A 47 32.83 -19.08 -25.69
CA ALA A 47 34.12 -18.68 -26.26
C ALA A 47 34.28 -19.05 -27.75
N PHE A 48 33.54 -20.05 -28.23
CA PHE A 48 33.49 -20.44 -29.63
C PHE A 48 32.31 -19.82 -30.41
N ALA A 49 31.53 -18.92 -29.78
CA ALA A 49 30.36 -18.25 -30.35
C ALA A 49 29.30 -19.22 -30.94
N ILE A 50 29.14 -20.39 -30.32
CA ILE A 50 28.24 -21.46 -30.82
C ILE A 50 26.78 -21.19 -30.47
N LEU A 51 26.51 -20.45 -29.38
CA LEU A 51 25.16 -20.21 -28.84
C LEU A 51 24.71 -18.77 -29.07
N SER A 52 23.41 -18.58 -29.31
CA SER A 52 22.80 -17.25 -29.29
C SER A 52 22.68 -16.71 -27.85
N GLN A 53 22.50 -15.39 -27.71
CA GLN A 53 22.37 -14.75 -26.39
C GLN A 53 21.14 -15.25 -25.60
N GLU A 54 20.04 -15.57 -26.28
CA GLU A 54 18.83 -16.13 -25.65
C GLU A 54 19.06 -17.56 -25.16
N GLU A 55 19.75 -18.40 -25.95
CA GLU A 55 20.08 -19.78 -25.58
C GLU A 55 21.08 -19.83 -24.42
N LYS A 56 22.06 -18.92 -24.41
CA LYS A 56 22.99 -18.74 -23.29
C LYS A 56 22.24 -18.39 -22.01
N THR A 57 21.39 -17.36 -22.06
CA THR A 57 20.57 -16.94 -20.91
C THR A 57 19.71 -18.10 -20.41
N ARG A 58 19.15 -18.90 -21.32
CA ARG A 58 18.33 -20.06 -20.98
C ARG A 58 19.13 -21.19 -20.31
N GLU A 59 20.34 -21.49 -20.77
CA GLU A 59 21.20 -22.50 -20.13
C GLU A 59 21.81 -22.00 -18.80
N GLU A 60 22.21 -20.74 -18.71
CA GLU A 60 22.65 -20.12 -17.45
C GLU A 60 21.55 -20.20 -16.39
N ASN A 61 20.31 -19.91 -16.78
CA ASN A 61 19.13 -20.05 -15.92
C ASN A 61 18.92 -21.51 -15.49
N LYS A 62 18.99 -22.49 -16.40
CA LYS A 62 18.84 -23.91 -16.05
C LYS A 62 19.91 -24.42 -15.09
N ILE A 63 21.16 -23.99 -15.26
CA ILE A 63 22.26 -24.36 -14.37
C ILE A 63 22.06 -23.71 -12.99
N SER A 64 21.70 -22.43 -12.97
CA SER A 64 21.43 -21.69 -11.74
C SER A 64 20.28 -22.33 -10.95
N ILE A 65 19.18 -22.67 -11.62
CA ILE A 65 18.02 -23.35 -11.04
C ILE A 65 18.41 -24.72 -10.46
N ALA A 66 19.12 -25.56 -11.22
CA ALA A 66 19.53 -26.89 -10.74
C ALA A 66 20.48 -26.82 -9.53
N THR A 67 21.37 -25.83 -9.52
CA THR A 67 22.29 -25.58 -8.40
C THR A 67 21.53 -25.13 -7.15
N LEU A 68 20.56 -24.23 -7.30
CA LEU A 68 19.71 -23.78 -6.19
C LEU A 68 18.87 -24.91 -5.59
N TYR A 69 18.31 -25.79 -6.44
CA TYR A 69 17.57 -26.97 -5.99
C TYR A 69 18.44 -27.91 -5.13
N CYS A 70 19.68 -28.17 -5.58
CA CYS A 70 20.64 -28.97 -4.81
C CYS A 70 20.94 -28.34 -3.44
N CYS A 71 21.16 -27.02 -3.39
CA CYS A 71 21.40 -26.30 -2.14
C CYS A 71 20.21 -26.39 -1.16
N HIS A 72 18.98 -26.31 -1.69
CA HIS A 72 17.77 -26.39 -0.86
C HIS A 72 17.54 -27.78 -0.28
N GLU A 73 17.73 -28.84 -1.08
CA GLU A 73 17.60 -30.21 -0.56
C GLU A 73 18.68 -30.49 0.49
N ILE A 74 19.87 -29.91 0.33
CA ILE A 74 20.91 -30.00 1.35
C ILE A 74 20.49 -29.33 2.66
N GLU A 75 19.95 -28.12 2.60
CA GLU A 75 19.48 -27.41 3.78
C GLU A 75 18.39 -28.19 4.54
N LYS A 76 17.41 -28.73 3.81
CA LYS A 76 16.31 -29.52 4.36
C LYS A 76 16.80 -30.78 5.07
N GLN A 77 17.73 -31.52 4.45
CA GLN A 77 18.28 -32.74 5.05
C GLN A 77 19.18 -32.40 6.24
N LEU A 78 20.00 -31.35 6.16
CA LEU A 78 20.86 -30.94 7.27
C LEU A 78 20.08 -30.54 8.53
N ILE A 79 18.90 -29.92 8.39
CA ILE A 79 18.01 -29.61 9.52
C ILE A 79 17.53 -30.88 10.23
N ASN A 80 17.27 -31.97 9.49
CA ASN A 80 16.87 -33.25 10.07
C ASN A 80 18.00 -33.87 10.91
N TYR A 81 19.25 -33.76 10.44
CA TYR A 81 20.41 -34.33 11.13
C TYR A 81 20.95 -33.43 12.26
N PHE A 82 20.85 -32.10 12.12
CA PHE A 82 21.42 -31.10 13.02
C PHE A 82 20.39 -30.01 13.43
N PRO A 83 19.31 -30.37 14.15
CA PRO A 83 18.20 -29.47 14.45
C PRO A 83 18.57 -28.28 15.37
N THR A 84 19.73 -28.32 16.02
CA THR A 84 20.24 -27.25 16.90
C THR A 84 21.12 -26.23 16.17
N VAL A 85 21.46 -26.48 14.90
CA VAL A 85 22.31 -25.59 14.11
C VAL A 85 21.43 -24.85 13.12
N ASN A 86 21.40 -23.52 13.23
CA ASN A 86 20.63 -22.68 12.33
C ASN A 86 21.43 -22.50 11.03
N PHE A 87 21.19 -23.37 10.04
CA PHE A 87 21.76 -23.21 8.72
C PHE A 87 21.00 -22.10 8.00
N LYS A 88 21.70 -21.02 7.64
CA LYS A 88 21.22 -20.06 6.65
C LYS A 88 22.07 -20.24 5.41
N VAL A 89 21.54 -20.90 4.39
CA VAL A 89 22.12 -20.77 3.05
C VAL A 89 21.76 -19.38 2.56
N SER A 90 22.75 -18.49 2.52
CA SER A 90 22.62 -17.20 1.86
C SER A 90 22.60 -17.40 0.36
N SER A 91 21.45 -17.77 -0.22
CA SER A 91 21.25 -17.58 -1.66
C SER A 91 20.76 -16.16 -1.89
N GLU A 92 21.42 -15.47 -2.80
CA GLU A 92 21.01 -14.16 -3.29
C GLU A 92 19.55 -14.18 -3.79
N SER A 93 18.86 -13.08 -3.51
CA SER A 93 17.49 -12.69 -3.89
C SER A 93 16.31 -13.62 -3.52
N LEU A 94 15.50 -13.18 -2.54
CA LEU A 94 14.12 -13.65 -2.28
C LEU A 94 13.26 -13.78 -3.55
N ALA A 95 13.55 -12.98 -4.59
CA ALA A 95 12.86 -13.03 -5.86
C ALA A 95 13.10 -14.34 -6.60
N ASP A 96 14.32 -14.88 -6.58
CA ASP A 96 14.68 -16.07 -7.36
C ASP A 96 14.02 -17.33 -6.78
N GLN A 97 13.95 -17.41 -5.44
CA GLN A 97 13.21 -18.46 -4.75
C GLN A 97 11.70 -18.35 -4.96
N LEU A 98 11.16 -17.12 -5.02
CA LEU A 98 9.75 -16.90 -5.28
C LEU A 98 9.39 -17.30 -6.72
N VAL A 99 10.17 -16.84 -7.69
CA VAL A 99 10.02 -17.20 -9.11
C VAL A 99 10.08 -18.71 -9.27
N PHE A 100 11.04 -19.37 -8.61
CA PHE A 100 11.15 -20.83 -8.65
C PHE A 100 9.88 -21.54 -8.17
N ASN A 101 9.35 -21.15 -7.01
CA ASN A 101 8.18 -21.80 -6.42
C ASN A 101 6.86 -21.50 -7.15
N LEU A 102 6.83 -20.46 -7.99
CA LEU A 102 5.61 -19.92 -8.58
C LEU A 102 5.56 -19.97 -10.11
N MET A 103 6.63 -20.43 -10.77
CA MET A 103 6.77 -20.42 -12.24
C MET A 103 5.68 -21.21 -12.98
N ASP A 104 5.11 -22.24 -12.36
CA ASP A 104 4.06 -23.07 -12.99
C ASP A 104 2.72 -22.32 -13.11
N LYS A 105 2.51 -21.28 -12.29
CA LYS A 105 1.25 -20.55 -12.18
C LYS A 105 1.37 -19.09 -12.60
N TYR A 106 2.55 -18.50 -12.44
CA TYR A 106 2.77 -17.08 -12.60
C TYR A 106 4.04 -16.79 -13.40
N GLU A 107 3.94 -15.81 -14.30
CA GLU A 107 5.02 -15.29 -15.13
C GLU A 107 5.26 -13.79 -14.86
N GLN A 108 6.36 -13.25 -15.41
CA GLN A 108 6.70 -11.82 -15.33
C GLN A 108 6.74 -11.26 -13.89
N ILE A 109 7.25 -12.07 -12.95
CA ILE A 109 7.34 -11.68 -11.55
C ILE A 109 8.43 -10.61 -11.39
N THR A 110 8.03 -9.42 -10.92
CA THR A 110 8.90 -8.25 -10.73
C THR A 110 8.70 -7.66 -9.34
N GLU A 111 9.79 -7.30 -8.65
CA GLU A 111 9.70 -6.66 -7.33
C GLU A 111 9.13 -5.24 -7.50
N MET A 112 8.03 -4.92 -6.80
CA MET A 112 7.41 -3.59 -6.82
C MET A 112 7.88 -2.73 -5.65
N ASN A 113 7.81 -3.28 -4.45
CA ASN A 113 8.03 -2.50 -3.23
C ASN A 113 8.57 -3.39 -2.11
N ARG A 114 9.51 -2.83 -1.36
CA ARG A 114 10.20 -3.46 -0.26
C ARG A 114 9.81 -2.81 1.06
N GLY A 115 8.88 -3.43 1.78
CA GLY A 115 8.45 -3.01 3.11
C GLY A 115 9.31 -3.62 4.24
N GLY A 116 9.10 -3.14 5.47
CA GLY A 116 9.79 -3.66 6.66
C GLY A 116 9.44 -5.11 6.99
N SER A 117 8.16 -5.50 6.89
CA SER A 117 7.68 -6.87 7.22
C SER A 117 7.50 -7.79 6.02
N ALA A 118 7.42 -7.24 4.80
CA ALA A 118 7.14 -8.00 3.58
C ALA A 118 7.71 -7.33 2.33
N VAL A 119 7.93 -8.12 1.29
CA VAL A 119 8.25 -7.67 -0.07
C VAL A 119 7.06 -7.94 -0.97
N PHE A 120 6.74 -7.00 -1.85
CA PHE A 120 5.65 -7.11 -2.80
C PHE A 120 6.20 -7.27 -4.21
N PHE A 121 5.65 -8.24 -4.93
CA PHE A 121 5.95 -8.51 -6.33
C PHE A 121 4.69 -8.36 -7.17
N LYS A 122 4.82 -7.83 -8.38
CA LYS A 122 3.81 -7.92 -9.43
C LYS A 122 4.09 -9.16 -10.25
N GLY A 123 3.07 -9.91 -10.59
CA GLY A 123 3.18 -11.02 -11.53
C GLY A 123 1.94 -11.11 -12.41
N LYS A 124 1.94 -12.08 -13.32
CA LYS A 124 0.82 -12.36 -14.22
C LYS A 124 0.50 -13.85 -14.18
N GLU A 125 -0.77 -14.20 -14.02
CA GLU A 125 -1.19 -15.60 -14.04
C GLU A 125 -1.10 -16.17 -15.46
N VAL A 126 -0.42 -17.31 -15.62
CA VAL A 126 -0.11 -17.91 -16.93
C VAL A 126 -1.38 -18.25 -17.71
N TYR A 127 -2.37 -18.84 -17.04
CA TYR A 127 -3.58 -19.32 -17.72
C TYR A 127 -4.58 -18.23 -18.08
N THR A 128 -4.72 -17.19 -17.24
CA THR A 128 -5.74 -16.16 -17.42
C THR A 128 -5.18 -14.85 -17.97
N GLY A 129 -3.86 -14.67 -17.92
CA GLY A 129 -3.18 -13.42 -18.20
C GLY A 129 -3.48 -12.30 -17.18
N ARG A 130 -4.11 -12.62 -16.04
CA ARG A 130 -4.50 -11.63 -15.03
C ARG A 130 -3.29 -11.16 -14.22
N ASN A 131 -3.19 -9.86 -14.02
CA ASN A 131 -2.20 -9.28 -13.10
C ASN A 131 -2.51 -9.65 -11.64
N ILE A 132 -1.47 -9.92 -10.87
CA ILE A 132 -1.57 -10.27 -9.46
C ILE A 132 -0.51 -9.56 -8.64
N ILE A 133 -0.74 -9.48 -7.32
CA ILE A 133 0.26 -9.06 -6.34
C ILE A 133 0.63 -10.25 -5.47
N ILE A 134 1.93 -10.52 -5.35
CA ILE A 134 2.49 -11.54 -4.48
C ILE A 134 3.17 -10.85 -3.31
N ARG A 135 2.64 -11.03 -2.11
CA ARG A 135 3.26 -10.53 -0.89
C ARG A 135 4.06 -11.64 -0.24
N VAL A 136 5.35 -11.42 -0.08
CA VAL A 136 6.28 -12.35 0.54
C VAL A 136 6.69 -11.85 1.92
N TYR A 137 6.53 -12.69 2.94
CA TYR A 137 6.87 -12.34 4.32
C TYR A 137 8.38 -12.55 4.57
N ARG A 138 9.03 -11.55 5.19
CA ARG A 138 10.47 -11.59 5.46
C ARG A 138 10.81 -12.47 6.66
N ASP A 139 10.22 -12.19 7.81
CA ASP A 139 10.44 -12.90 9.06
C ASP A 139 9.12 -13.01 9.81
N LEU A 140 8.44 -14.12 9.60
CA LEU A 140 7.27 -14.47 10.41
C LEU A 140 7.77 -15.38 11.54
N HIS A 141 7.93 -14.82 12.74
CA HIS A 141 7.89 -15.58 13.99
C HIS A 141 6.44 -16.07 14.20
N MET A 142 6.01 -17.01 13.36
CA MET A 142 4.82 -17.83 13.61
C MET A 142 5.26 -18.91 14.58
N GLY A 143 4.52 -19.10 15.67
CA GLY A 143 4.93 -19.91 16.82
C GLY A 143 5.43 -21.34 16.53
N ASP A 144 6.13 -21.83 17.54
CA ASP A 144 6.47 -23.22 17.92
C ASP A 144 7.00 -24.23 16.89
N GLY A 145 7.58 -23.85 15.75
CA GLY A 145 8.40 -24.77 14.94
C GLY A 145 7.69 -26.07 14.49
N SER A 146 6.36 -26.14 14.61
CA SER A 146 5.55 -27.35 14.43
C SER A 146 4.92 -27.45 13.04
N GLY A 147 5.18 -26.46 12.16
CA GLY A 147 4.74 -26.47 10.76
C GLY A 147 3.22 -26.43 10.54
N LYS A 148 2.39 -26.38 11.59
CA LYS A 148 0.93 -26.30 11.50
C LYS A 148 0.46 -24.86 11.57
N ILE A 149 0.61 -24.12 10.47
CA ILE A 149 -0.09 -22.84 10.29
C ILE A 149 -1.52 -23.16 9.85
N SER A 150 -2.37 -23.50 10.81
CA SER A 150 -3.83 -23.55 10.65
C SER A 150 -4.42 -22.31 11.31
N ASP A 151 -4.07 -21.12 10.81
CA ASP A 151 -4.70 -19.90 11.29
C ASP A 151 -6.14 -19.82 10.74
N PRO A 152 -7.18 -19.97 11.60
CA PRO A 152 -8.57 -19.90 11.13
C PRO A 152 -8.92 -18.55 10.49
N ARG A 153 -8.14 -17.48 10.75
CA ARG A 153 -8.30 -16.17 10.12
C ARG A 153 -7.97 -16.21 8.63
N LEU A 154 -6.97 -17.00 8.23
CA LEU A 154 -6.61 -17.17 6.82
C LEU A 154 -7.73 -17.85 6.04
N ALA A 155 -8.29 -18.93 6.60
CA ALA A 155 -9.39 -19.64 5.96
C ALA A 155 -10.62 -18.74 5.77
N ARG A 156 -10.89 -17.84 6.73
CA ARG A 156 -11.95 -16.82 6.60
C ARG A 156 -11.61 -15.77 5.55
N ALA A 157 -10.37 -15.27 5.53
CA ALA A 157 -9.92 -14.27 4.57
C ALA A 157 -9.93 -14.77 3.12
N LEU A 158 -9.57 -16.04 2.88
CA LEU A 158 -9.60 -16.67 1.55
C LEU A 158 -11.03 -16.79 0.98
N ASN A 159 -12.03 -16.90 1.85
CA ASN A 159 -13.44 -17.01 1.46
C ASN A 159 -14.16 -15.66 1.43
N LEU A 160 -13.49 -14.58 1.83
CA LEU A 160 -14.07 -13.25 1.88
C LEU A 160 -14.27 -12.71 0.46
N LYS A 161 -15.47 -12.16 0.19
CA LYS A 161 -15.79 -11.52 -1.09
C LYS A 161 -16.54 -10.23 -0.84
N HIS A 162 -15.89 -9.10 -1.10
CA HIS A 162 -16.48 -7.78 -0.99
C HIS A 162 -15.84 -6.85 -2.01
N ARG A 163 -16.63 -6.00 -2.68
CA ARG A 163 -16.13 -5.12 -3.76
C ARG A 163 -15.06 -4.13 -3.27
N ASN A 164 -15.14 -3.72 -2.01
CA ASN A 164 -14.23 -2.76 -1.39
C ASN A 164 -13.14 -3.44 -0.50
N VAL A 165 -12.84 -4.72 -0.72
CA VAL A 165 -11.73 -5.43 -0.05
C VAL A 165 -10.94 -6.24 -1.07
N ILE A 166 -9.62 -6.05 -1.12
CA ILE A 166 -8.75 -6.79 -2.04
C ILE A 166 -8.85 -8.29 -1.74
N LYS A 167 -9.22 -9.05 -2.76
CA LYS A 167 -9.40 -10.48 -2.71
C LYS A 167 -8.07 -11.22 -2.56
N VAL A 168 -8.05 -12.17 -1.64
CA VAL A 168 -6.97 -13.16 -1.54
C VAL A 168 -7.25 -14.28 -2.55
N LEU A 169 -6.35 -14.46 -3.51
CA LEU A 169 -6.47 -15.48 -4.56
C LEU A 169 -5.85 -16.81 -4.14
N GLY A 170 -4.82 -16.77 -3.29
CA GLY A 170 -4.13 -17.95 -2.81
C GLY A 170 -3.08 -17.63 -1.76
N SER A 171 -2.46 -18.68 -1.22
CA SER A 171 -1.41 -18.56 -0.20
C SER A 171 -0.55 -19.81 -0.15
N ASP A 172 0.75 -19.64 0.08
CA ASP A 172 1.59 -20.68 0.68
C ASP A 172 2.28 -20.09 1.91
N LEU A 173 1.78 -20.48 3.09
CA LEU A 173 2.38 -20.07 4.35
C LEU A 173 3.22 -21.17 4.99
N LYS A 174 3.24 -22.38 4.40
CA LYS A 174 3.94 -23.54 4.98
C LYS A 174 5.38 -23.58 4.51
N ASN A 175 5.61 -23.36 3.23
CA ASN A 175 6.94 -23.43 2.62
C ASN A 175 7.54 -22.04 2.48
N TYR A 176 8.86 -21.96 2.54
CA TYR A 176 9.59 -20.72 2.26
C TYR A 176 9.81 -20.57 0.73
N PRO A 177 9.67 -19.36 0.15
CA PRO A 177 9.25 -18.14 0.81
C PRO A 177 7.73 -18.10 1.03
N ARG A 178 7.33 -17.77 2.26
CA ARG A 178 5.92 -17.69 2.67
C ARG A 178 5.27 -16.49 2.01
N HIS A 179 4.14 -16.70 1.33
CA HIS A 179 3.52 -15.66 0.54
C HIS A 179 2.00 -15.74 0.45
N LEU A 180 1.39 -14.60 0.11
CA LEU A 180 -0.01 -14.49 -0.32
C LEU A 180 -0.06 -14.02 -1.77
N VAL A 181 -1.01 -14.57 -2.53
CA VAL A 181 -1.37 -14.09 -3.86
C VAL A 181 -2.68 -13.32 -3.75
N LEU A 182 -2.70 -12.11 -4.29
CA LEU A 182 -3.79 -11.15 -4.18
C LEU A 182 -4.17 -10.66 -5.56
N GLU A 183 -5.41 -10.21 -5.71
CA GLU A 183 -5.81 -9.49 -6.91
C GLU A 183 -5.01 -8.19 -7.04
N TYR A 184 -4.59 -7.88 -8.26
CA TYR A 184 -4.04 -6.58 -8.60
C TYR A 184 -5.19 -5.60 -8.80
N ILE A 185 -5.17 -4.50 -8.04
CA ILE A 185 -6.07 -3.36 -8.26
C ILE A 185 -5.31 -2.33 -9.07
N ASP A 186 -5.85 -1.98 -10.23
CA ASP A 186 -5.33 -0.91 -11.05
C ASP A 186 -5.88 0.43 -10.53
N GLY A 187 -5.01 1.19 -9.88
CA GLY A 187 -5.42 2.35 -9.10
C GLY A 187 -4.26 2.93 -8.30
N ILE A 188 -4.58 3.93 -7.49
CA ILE A 188 -3.60 4.66 -6.69
C ILE A 188 -3.96 4.63 -5.21
N SER A 189 -2.98 4.80 -4.33
CA SER A 189 -3.22 4.80 -2.89
C SER A 189 -3.87 6.11 -2.42
N LEU A 190 -4.73 5.99 -1.41
CA LEU A 190 -5.52 7.12 -0.91
C LEU A 190 -4.66 8.20 -0.25
N ASP A 191 -3.54 7.84 0.37
CA ASP A 191 -2.56 8.81 0.90
C ASP A 191 -1.99 9.73 -0.18
N HIS A 192 -1.76 9.18 -1.38
CA HIS A 192 -1.28 9.94 -2.51
C HIS A 192 -2.36 10.90 -3.03
N LEU A 193 -3.61 10.44 -3.17
CA LEU A 193 -4.73 11.28 -3.63
C LEU A 193 -5.06 12.43 -2.67
N ILE A 194 -5.09 12.17 -1.36
CA ILE A 194 -5.35 13.21 -0.34
C ILE A 194 -4.29 14.32 -0.42
N GLY A 195 -3.04 13.99 -0.79
CA GLY A 195 -1.96 14.95 -1.00
C GLY A 195 -2.19 15.90 -2.18
N HIS A 196 -2.79 15.39 -3.27
CA HIS A 196 -2.99 16.14 -4.51
C HIS A 196 -4.17 17.11 -4.47
N LEU A 197 -5.33 16.70 -3.98
CA LEU A 197 -6.50 17.57 -3.88
C LEU A 197 -7.43 17.08 -2.76
N PRO A 198 -7.96 17.96 -1.89
CA PRO A 198 -8.95 17.55 -0.91
C PRO A 198 -10.23 17.10 -1.60
N PHE A 199 -10.79 15.99 -1.12
CA PHE A 199 -12.08 15.50 -1.59
C PHE A 199 -13.22 16.46 -1.26
N THR A 200 -14.26 16.46 -2.09
CA THR A 200 -15.52 17.11 -1.73
C THR A 200 -16.13 16.37 -0.54
N LEU A 201 -16.92 17.07 0.29
CA LEU A 201 -17.61 16.42 1.40
C LEU A 201 -18.52 15.26 0.94
N HIS A 202 -19.14 15.40 -0.24
CA HIS A 202 -19.98 14.35 -0.82
C HIS A 202 -19.15 13.11 -1.18
N ARG A 203 -17.99 13.31 -1.81
CA ARG A 203 -17.04 12.26 -2.16
C ARG A 203 -16.45 11.59 -0.92
N SER A 204 -16.02 12.36 0.09
CA SER A 204 -15.54 11.83 1.37
C SER A 204 -16.60 10.98 2.05
N HIS A 205 -17.87 11.41 2.08
CA HIS A 205 -18.97 10.64 2.67
C HIS A 205 -19.22 9.32 1.93
N LYS A 206 -19.16 9.30 0.59
CA LYS A 206 -19.24 8.07 -0.20
C LYS A 206 -18.12 7.09 0.15
N ILE A 207 -16.88 7.55 0.14
CA ILE A 207 -15.70 6.73 0.48
C ILE A 207 -15.83 6.18 1.90
N ILE A 208 -16.13 7.03 2.89
CA ILE A 208 -16.34 6.63 4.29
C ILE A 208 -17.41 5.55 4.39
N THR A 209 -18.54 5.72 3.69
CA THR A 209 -19.64 4.75 3.72
C THR A 209 -19.22 3.39 3.18
N GLN A 210 -18.52 3.35 2.04
CA GLN A 210 -18.06 2.11 1.41
C GLN A 210 -16.98 1.41 2.25
N LEU A 211 -16.08 2.16 2.87
CA LEU A 211 -15.10 1.62 3.81
C LEU A 211 -15.77 1.06 5.08
N CYS A 212 -16.78 1.73 5.62
CA CYS A 212 -17.57 1.20 6.74
C CYS A 212 -18.35 -0.07 6.35
N GLN A 213 -18.84 -0.19 5.11
CA GLN A 213 -19.46 -1.42 4.59
C GLN A 213 -18.45 -2.57 4.53
N ALA A 214 -17.25 -2.30 4.03
CA ALA A 214 -16.16 -3.27 3.99
C ALA A 214 -15.77 -3.75 5.40
N LEU A 215 -15.61 -2.82 6.35
CA LEU A 215 -15.28 -3.13 7.74
C LEU A 215 -16.40 -3.92 8.42
N TYR A 216 -17.66 -3.55 8.21
CA TYR A 216 -18.79 -4.34 8.70
C TYR A 216 -18.73 -5.78 8.18
N HIS A 217 -18.47 -5.96 6.88
CA HIS A 217 -18.36 -7.28 6.26
C HIS A 217 -17.20 -8.10 6.85
N LEU A 218 -16.05 -7.47 7.14
CA LEU A 218 -14.93 -8.12 7.82
C LEU A 218 -15.31 -8.54 9.24
N HIS A 219 -15.91 -7.63 10.01
CA HIS A 219 -16.22 -7.83 11.43
C HIS A 219 -17.23 -8.96 11.66
N ILE A 220 -18.29 -9.05 10.83
CA ILE A 220 -19.27 -10.14 10.93
C ILE A 220 -18.69 -11.52 10.57
N ASN A 221 -17.59 -11.54 9.81
CA ASN A 221 -16.83 -12.75 9.50
C ASN A 221 -15.72 -13.02 10.54
N GLY A 222 -15.68 -12.28 11.64
CA GLY A 222 -14.68 -12.42 12.70
C GLY A 222 -13.26 -12.07 12.24
N ILE A 223 -13.14 -11.15 11.28
CA ILE A 223 -11.87 -10.61 10.79
C ILE A 223 -11.77 -9.16 11.24
N ILE A 224 -10.66 -8.81 11.87
CA ILE A 224 -10.33 -7.44 12.31
C ILE A 224 -9.19 -6.95 11.43
N HIS A 225 -9.31 -5.74 10.88
CA HIS A 225 -8.36 -5.23 9.90
C HIS A 225 -7.04 -4.79 10.54
N ARG A 226 -7.10 -4.11 11.70
CA ARG A 226 -5.96 -3.70 12.55
C ARG A 226 -5.09 -2.55 12.05
N ASN A 227 -5.10 -2.27 10.75
CA ASN A 227 -4.29 -1.19 10.18
C ASN A 227 -5.02 -0.31 9.17
N ILE A 228 -6.16 0.24 9.58
CA ILE A 228 -6.91 1.19 8.74
C ILE A 228 -6.18 2.53 8.70
N LYS A 229 -5.73 2.92 7.50
CA LYS A 229 -5.03 4.18 7.22
C LYS A 229 -4.95 4.44 5.70
N PRO A 230 -4.64 5.67 5.25
CA PRO A 230 -4.70 6.02 3.83
C PRO A 230 -3.82 5.16 2.90
N ASP A 231 -2.60 4.77 3.27
CA ASP A 231 -1.71 3.91 2.46
C ASP A 231 -2.17 2.42 2.39
N LYS A 232 -3.34 2.10 2.94
CA LYS A 232 -3.97 0.77 2.90
C LYS A 232 -5.31 0.76 2.17
N VAL A 233 -5.72 1.91 1.65
CA VAL A 233 -6.89 2.06 0.78
C VAL A 233 -6.40 2.44 -0.61
N LEU A 234 -6.79 1.68 -1.62
CA LEU A 234 -6.59 2.03 -3.02
C LEU A 234 -7.88 2.65 -3.57
N ILE A 235 -7.76 3.53 -4.55
CA ILE A 235 -8.86 4.03 -5.37
C ILE A 235 -8.63 3.50 -6.78
N ASP A 236 -9.54 2.66 -7.26
CA ASP A 236 -9.46 2.05 -8.59
C ASP A 236 -9.87 3.04 -9.71
N ASN A 237 -9.75 2.59 -10.96
CA ASN A 237 -10.09 3.37 -12.15
C ASN A 237 -11.59 3.76 -12.24
N GLU A 238 -12.45 3.06 -11.50
CA GLU A 238 -13.87 3.35 -11.32
C GLU A 238 -14.13 4.33 -10.15
N LEU A 239 -13.07 4.84 -9.52
CA LEU A 239 -13.11 5.74 -8.37
C LEU A 239 -13.73 5.08 -7.13
N GLU A 240 -13.58 3.77 -6.97
CA GLU A 240 -14.09 3.02 -5.84
C GLU A 240 -12.96 2.69 -4.85
N PRO A 241 -13.19 2.82 -3.53
CA PRO A 241 -12.19 2.51 -2.53
C PRO A 241 -12.09 1.00 -2.30
N VAL A 242 -10.87 0.47 -2.28
CA VAL A 242 -10.59 -0.94 -2.01
C VAL A 242 -9.58 -1.04 -0.87
N ILE A 243 -10.01 -1.63 0.24
CA ILE A 243 -9.16 -1.83 1.42
C ILE A 243 -8.30 -3.06 1.21
N SER A 244 -7.02 -2.95 1.53
CA SER A 244 -6.13 -4.09 1.44
C SER A 244 -6.12 -5.00 2.68
N PRO A 245 -6.11 -6.35 2.57
CA PRO A 245 -6.18 -7.31 3.68
C PRO A 245 -4.91 -7.42 4.56
N PHE A 246 -3.96 -6.48 4.46
CA PHE A 246 -2.54 -6.70 4.74
C PHE A 246 -2.14 -6.96 6.22
N GLU A 247 -3.04 -7.03 7.20
CA GLU A 247 -2.65 -7.41 8.58
C GLU A 247 -3.48 -8.54 9.20
N ILE A 248 -4.32 -9.21 8.41
CA ILE A 248 -5.18 -10.29 8.90
C ILE A 248 -4.38 -11.52 9.40
N LEU A 249 -3.12 -11.67 8.95
CA LEU A 249 -2.29 -12.87 9.18
C LEU A 249 -1.05 -12.67 10.05
N SER A 250 -0.70 -11.45 10.46
CA SER A 250 0.45 -11.30 11.35
C SER A 250 0.07 -11.78 12.76
N SER A 251 0.65 -12.90 13.18
CA SER A 251 0.57 -13.42 14.55
C SER A 251 1.37 -12.60 15.54
N SER A 252 2.22 -11.68 15.07
CA SER A 252 2.93 -10.73 15.91
C SER A 252 1.92 -9.73 16.49
N GLN A 253 1.31 -10.10 17.61
CA GLN A 253 0.77 -9.17 18.61
C GLN A 253 1.83 -8.20 19.11
N ASN A 254 3.11 -8.46 18.81
CA ASN A 254 4.16 -7.46 18.81
C ASN A 254 3.88 -6.45 17.69
N HIS A 255 2.92 -5.54 17.95
CA HIS A 255 3.16 -4.14 17.71
C HIS A 255 4.38 -3.75 18.55
N GLU A 256 5.58 -4.24 18.21
CA GLU A 256 6.75 -3.45 18.55
C GLU A 256 6.53 -2.16 17.78
N PRO A 257 6.44 -1.01 18.48
CA PRO A 257 6.57 0.27 17.84
C PRO A 257 8.03 0.37 17.39
N ASN A 258 8.41 -0.44 16.38
CA ASN A 258 9.69 -0.27 15.72
C ASN A 258 9.65 1.16 15.22
N SER A 259 10.58 1.92 15.79
CA SER A 259 10.66 3.37 15.88
C SER A 259 10.91 4.06 14.53
N ALA A 260 10.41 3.49 13.45
CA ALA A 260 10.64 3.92 12.07
C ALA A 260 9.35 4.28 11.30
N ASN A 261 8.16 3.77 11.69
CA ASN A 261 6.91 4.10 10.99
C ASN A 261 5.98 5.00 11.83
N SER A 262 6.31 6.29 11.88
CA SER A 262 5.52 7.34 12.55
C SER A 262 4.03 7.35 12.16
N GLN A 263 3.70 6.87 10.95
CA GLN A 263 2.32 6.82 10.47
C GLN A 263 1.42 5.81 11.20
N ASN A 264 1.94 4.66 11.66
CA ASN A 264 1.09 3.70 12.36
C ASN A 264 0.59 4.26 13.71
N LEU A 265 1.40 5.12 14.35
CA LEU A 265 1.03 5.83 15.58
C LEU A 265 -0.07 6.87 15.34
N LEU A 266 -0.17 7.42 14.12
CA LEU A 266 -1.20 8.41 13.78
C LEU A 266 -2.61 7.82 13.84
N TYR A 267 -2.78 6.56 13.42
CA TYR A 267 -4.10 5.91 13.26
C TYR A 267 -4.43 4.86 14.32
N ALA A 268 -3.44 4.36 15.07
CA ALA A 268 -3.66 3.39 16.13
C ALA A 268 -4.69 3.89 17.15
N ALA A 269 -5.50 3.00 17.72
CA ALA A 269 -6.45 3.35 18.79
C ALA A 269 -5.74 3.53 20.15
N PRO A 270 -6.25 4.37 21.09
CA PRO A 270 -5.59 4.62 22.37
C PRO A 270 -5.24 3.35 23.16
N GLU A 271 -6.16 2.39 23.19
CA GLU A 271 -6.01 1.12 23.88
C GLU A 271 -4.83 0.28 23.36
N LEU A 272 -4.54 0.35 22.05
CA LEU A 272 -3.42 -0.36 21.42
C LEU A 272 -2.06 0.29 21.77
N LEU A 273 -2.05 1.58 22.10
CA LEU A 273 -0.84 2.30 22.49
C LEU A 273 -0.47 2.08 23.96
N THR A 274 -1.48 1.85 24.80
CA THR A 274 -1.31 1.63 26.26
C THR A 274 -1.01 0.18 26.63
N GLY A 275 -1.16 -0.78 25.70
CA GLY A 275 -1.06 -2.21 25.98
C GLY A 275 -2.21 -2.76 26.82
N ALA A 276 -3.32 -2.02 26.96
CA ALA A 276 -4.46 -2.38 27.80
C ALA A 276 -5.32 -3.53 27.24
N LEU A 277 -5.14 -3.87 25.97
CA LEU A 277 -5.78 -5.00 25.29
C LEU A 277 -4.71 -5.94 24.75
N GLU A 278 -4.78 -7.21 25.17
CA GLU A 278 -3.92 -8.29 24.61
C GLU A 278 -4.26 -8.57 23.14
N THR A 279 -5.46 -8.20 22.67
CA THR A 279 -5.88 -8.38 21.28
C THR A 279 -6.68 -7.18 20.75
N PRO A 280 -6.38 -6.67 19.54
CA PRO A 280 -7.21 -5.67 18.86
C PRO A 280 -8.66 -6.16 18.71
N ASP A 281 -9.62 -5.29 19.00
CA ASP A 281 -11.06 -5.54 18.82
C ASP A 281 -11.60 -4.75 17.61
N TYR A 282 -12.77 -5.09 17.07
CA TYR A 282 -13.41 -4.35 15.97
C TYR A 282 -13.64 -2.86 16.31
N LYS A 283 -13.70 -2.52 17.61
CA LYS A 283 -13.75 -1.14 18.11
C LYS A 283 -12.46 -0.35 17.80
N SER A 284 -11.29 -0.99 17.68
CA SER A 284 -10.05 -0.29 17.29
C SER A 284 -10.07 0.09 15.81
N ASP A 285 -10.65 -0.74 14.95
CA ASP A 285 -10.89 -0.40 13.53
C ASP A 285 -11.84 0.81 13.41
N GLN A 286 -12.85 0.92 14.29
CA GLN A 286 -13.74 2.10 14.33
C GLN A 286 -12.97 3.38 14.63
N PHE A 287 -12.03 3.35 15.59
CA PHE A 287 -11.22 4.53 15.92
C PHE A 287 -10.34 4.95 14.75
N ALA A 288 -9.64 3.99 14.14
CA ALA A 288 -8.80 4.23 12.97
C ALA A 288 -9.62 4.74 11.77
N MET A 289 -10.81 4.19 11.54
CA MET A 289 -11.75 4.68 10.52
C MET A 289 -12.23 6.11 10.83
N GLY A 290 -12.44 6.47 12.10
CA GLY A 290 -12.78 7.84 12.49
C GLY A 290 -11.67 8.85 12.20
N LEU A 291 -10.40 8.45 12.35
CA LEU A 291 -9.25 9.28 12.00
C LEU A 291 -9.11 9.43 10.49
N LEU A 292 -9.30 8.34 9.74
CA LEU A 292 -9.33 8.37 8.28
C LEU A 292 -10.48 9.24 7.75
N ALA A 293 -11.67 9.15 8.35
CA ALA A 293 -12.82 9.98 8.00
C ALA A 293 -12.55 11.47 8.25
N TYR A 294 -11.91 11.81 9.38
CA TYR A 294 -11.48 13.18 9.64
C TYR A 294 -10.53 13.67 8.54
N GLU A 295 -9.52 12.87 8.18
CA GLU A 295 -8.52 13.27 7.19
C GLU A 295 -9.08 13.42 5.77
N LEU A 296 -9.97 12.51 5.36
CA LEU A 296 -10.69 12.61 4.08
C LEU A 296 -11.48 13.92 3.94
N ILE A 297 -11.96 14.48 5.05
CA ILE A 297 -12.74 15.73 5.06
C ILE A 297 -11.81 16.94 5.23
N ALA A 298 -10.81 16.83 6.11
CA ALA A 298 -9.90 17.92 6.42
C ALA A 298 -8.77 18.11 5.39
N GLY A 299 -8.52 17.10 4.55
CA GLY A 299 -7.36 17.01 3.65
C GLY A 299 -6.02 16.85 4.38
N ARG A 300 -6.04 16.53 5.69
CA ARG A 300 -4.84 16.35 6.52
C ARG A 300 -5.13 15.51 7.77
N PRO A 301 -4.14 14.78 8.31
CA PRO A 301 -4.32 14.01 9.53
C PRO A 301 -4.75 14.89 10.71
N LEU A 302 -5.58 14.34 11.61
CA LEU A 302 -5.99 15.03 12.84
C LEU A 302 -4.80 15.37 13.73
N PHE A 303 -3.83 14.45 13.83
CA PHE A 303 -2.63 14.58 14.65
C PHE A 303 -1.39 14.82 13.77
N CYS A 304 -1.32 15.93 13.03
CA CYS A 304 -0.13 16.30 12.27
C CYS A 304 0.69 17.42 12.94
N ASP A 305 1.99 17.49 12.66
CA ASP A 305 2.80 18.67 13.02
C ASP A 305 2.44 19.84 12.09
N THR A 306 2.21 21.00 12.67
CA THR A 306 1.88 22.25 11.94
C THR A 306 3.05 23.24 11.96
N GLY A 307 4.23 22.81 12.44
CA GLY A 307 5.44 23.61 12.47
C GLY A 307 5.88 24.05 11.07
N LYS A 308 6.21 25.33 10.91
CA LYS A 308 6.88 25.89 9.73
C LYS A 308 8.32 25.36 9.68
N GLY A 309 8.51 24.14 9.20
CA GLY A 309 9.82 23.53 9.08
C GLY A 309 9.71 22.08 8.65
N GLU A 310 10.30 21.76 7.52
CA GLU A 310 10.27 20.45 6.91
C GLU A 310 10.90 19.37 7.82
N SER A 311 10.31 18.18 7.75
CA SER A 311 11.01 16.90 7.95
C SER A 311 11.43 16.54 9.39
N ARG A 312 10.43 16.19 10.19
CA ARG A 312 10.30 14.91 10.93
C ARG A 312 9.01 15.02 11.71
N SER A 313 8.11 14.04 11.58
CA SER A 313 6.94 13.95 12.44
C SER A 313 7.45 13.92 13.89
N ASN A 314 7.36 15.04 14.62
CA ASN A 314 7.79 15.06 16.01
C ASN A 314 6.79 14.17 16.76
N ILE A 315 7.19 12.92 17.01
CA ILE A 315 6.37 11.90 17.65
C ILE A 315 5.81 12.45 18.97
N GLN A 316 6.62 13.24 19.70
CA GLN A 316 6.20 13.93 20.91
C GLN A 316 5.02 14.89 20.67
N ALA A 317 5.09 15.74 19.64
CA ALA A 317 4.02 16.69 19.30
C ALA A 317 2.73 15.97 18.89
N ILE A 318 2.84 14.83 18.20
CA ILE A 318 1.71 13.97 17.86
C ILE A 318 1.04 13.43 19.13
N PHE A 319 1.83 12.87 20.05
CA PHE A 319 1.33 12.36 21.32
C PHE A 319 0.67 13.46 22.17
N GLU A 320 1.26 14.66 22.23
CA GLU A 320 0.70 15.79 22.98
C GLU A 320 -0.64 16.26 22.41
N LYS A 321 -0.75 16.44 21.08
CA LYS A 321 -2.01 16.80 20.42
C LYS A 321 -3.08 15.74 20.66
N ARG A 322 -2.69 14.48 20.60
CA ARG A 322 -3.58 13.33 20.82
C ARG A 322 -4.07 13.27 22.27
N GLN A 323 -3.19 13.39 23.26
CA GLN A 323 -3.58 13.47 24.67
C GLN A 323 -4.52 14.64 24.92
N ARG A 324 -4.23 15.81 24.35
CA ARG A 324 -5.10 16.98 24.46
C ARG A 324 -6.47 16.74 23.84
N PHE A 325 -6.54 16.06 22.70
CA PHE A 325 -7.82 15.68 22.07
C PHE A 325 -8.65 14.70 22.92
N LEU A 326 -8.00 13.74 23.58
CA LEU A 326 -8.67 12.75 24.43
C LEU A 326 -9.08 13.33 25.80
N GLN A 327 -8.30 14.24 26.38
CA GLN A 327 -8.56 14.76 27.73
C GLN A 327 -9.33 16.09 27.75
N VAL A 328 -9.18 16.94 26.73
CA VAL A 328 -9.73 18.31 26.73
C VAL A 328 -10.92 18.43 25.79
N LYS A 329 -12.14 18.41 26.35
CA LYS A 329 -13.41 18.49 25.60
C LYS A 329 -13.52 19.71 24.68
N SER A 330 -13.02 20.88 25.13
CA SER A 330 -13.03 22.11 24.32
C SER A 330 -12.11 22.01 23.11
N TYR A 331 -10.95 21.37 23.25
CA TYR A 331 -10.02 21.13 22.14
C TYR A 331 -10.61 20.17 21.12
N ARG A 332 -11.22 19.06 21.58
CA ARG A 332 -11.93 18.12 20.70
C ARG A 332 -13.04 18.80 19.91
N LYS A 333 -13.90 19.58 20.59
CA LYS A 333 -15.00 20.30 19.94
C LYS A 333 -14.49 21.30 18.90
N ALA A 334 -13.42 22.04 19.23
CA ALA A 334 -12.82 22.99 18.29
C ALA A 334 -12.21 22.29 17.06
N ALA A 335 -11.52 21.16 17.25
CA ALA A 335 -10.95 20.39 16.15
C ALA A 335 -12.02 19.85 15.19
N LEU A 336 -13.11 19.30 15.73
CA LEU A 336 -14.20 18.73 14.91
C LEU A 336 -15.09 19.80 14.27
N ALA A 337 -15.35 20.91 14.96
CA ALA A 337 -16.10 22.03 14.39
C ALA A 337 -15.39 22.68 13.18
N GLY A 338 -14.06 22.54 13.09
CA GLY A 338 -13.27 23.03 11.96
C GLY A 338 -13.51 22.32 10.63
N LEU A 339 -14.23 21.17 10.63
CA LEU A 339 -14.50 20.39 9.42
C LEU A 339 -15.59 21.01 8.53
N ASN A 340 -16.42 21.93 9.05
CA ASN A 340 -17.56 22.52 8.33
C ASN A 340 -18.50 21.46 7.70
N VAL A 341 -18.93 20.48 8.50
CA VAL A 341 -19.79 19.36 8.08
C VAL A 341 -21.16 19.40 8.76
N PRO A 342 -22.18 18.69 8.23
CA PRO A 342 -23.44 18.51 8.93
C PRO A 342 -23.23 17.97 10.35
N ARG A 343 -23.99 18.48 11.31
CA ARG A 343 -23.87 18.12 12.74
C ARG A 343 -23.88 16.61 13.00
N LYS A 344 -24.68 15.87 12.24
CA LYS A 344 -24.76 14.40 12.36
C LYS A 344 -23.43 13.72 11.96
N MET A 345 -22.74 14.20 10.92
CA MET A 345 -21.41 13.72 10.53
C MET A 345 -20.38 14.00 11.63
N GLU A 346 -20.39 15.21 12.19
CA GLU A 346 -19.51 15.58 13.31
C GLU A 346 -19.71 14.63 14.51
N GLN A 347 -20.97 14.33 14.86
CA GLN A 347 -21.32 13.40 15.93
C GLN A 347 -20.83 11.97 15.68
N ILE A 348 -20.94 11.48 14.44
CA ILE A 348 -20.48 10.15 14.05
C ILE A 348 -18.96 10.05 14.23
N ILE A 349 -18.21 11.02 13.69
CA ILE A 349 -16.75 11.08 13.82
C ILE A 349 -16.36 11.20 15.29
N ALA A 350 -17.01 12.09 16.06
CA ALA A 350 -16.75 12.25 17.48
C ALA A 350 -16.94 10.95 18.26
N ARG A 351 -18.00 10.19 17.97
CA ARG A 351 -18.32 8.94 18.67
C ARG A 351 -17.33 7.82 18.32
N MET A 352 -16.95 7.68 17.04
CA MET A 352 -15.90 6.73 16.63
C MET A 352 -14.55 7.04 17.30
N LEU A 353 -14.25 8.32 17.52
CA LEU A 353 -13.02 8.80 18.16
C LEU A 353 -13.07 8.87 19.70
N SER A 354 -14.05 8.20 20.34
CA SER A 354 -14.13 8.13 21.80
C SER A 354 -12.94 7.36 22.38
N GLU A 355 -12.41 7.84 23.50
CA GLU A 355 -11.21 7.27 24.14
C GLU A 355 -11.46 5.82 24.55
N LYS A 356 -12.53 5.59 25.31
CA LYS A 356 -12.96 4.27 25.76
C LYS A 356 -13.66 3.51 24.62
N PRO A 357 -13.29 2.24 24.35
CA PRO A 357 -13.97 1.42 23.35
C PRO A 357 -15.48 1.27 23.58
N GLU A 358 -15.91 1.26 24.85
CA GLU A 358 -17.31 1.08 25.24
C GLU A 358 -18.18 2.30 24.86
N ASP A 359 -17.58 3.49 24.75
CA ASP A 359 -18.27 4.73 24.36
C ASP A 359 -18.46 4.86 22.84
N ARG A 360 -17.85 3.95 22.05
CA ARG A 360 -17.96 3.92 20.58
C ARG A 360 -19.26 3.24 20.13
N TYR A 361 -19.40 2.93 18.85
CA TYR A 361 -20.57 2.20 18.33
C TYR A 361 -20.46 0.71 18.61
N GLU A 362 -21.57 0.01 18.85
CA GLU A 362 -21.54 -1.44 19.09
C GLU A 362 -21.10 -2.22 17.85
N SER A 363 -21.35 -1.70 16.66
CA SER A 363 -20.86 -2.29 15.42
C SER A 363 -20.80 -1.27 14.29
N MET A 364 -20.08 -1.60 13.21
CA MET A 364 -20.10 -0.81 11.98
C MET A 364 -21.51 -0.70 11.35
N LYS A 365 -22.43 -1.62 11.67
CA LYS A 365 -23.84 -1.52 11.25
C LYS A 365 -24.51 -0.27 11.81
N GLU A 366 -24.23 0.07 13.07
CA GLU A 366 -24.78 1.28 13.69
C GLU A 366 -24.16 2.55 13.09
N VAL A 367 -22.85 2.51 12.78
CA VAL A 367 -22.17 3.60 12.06
C VAL A 367 -22.83 3.84 10.71
N LEU A 368 -23.11 2.77 9.95
CA LEU A 368 -23.78 2.85 8.65
C LEU A 368 -25.21 3.39 8.77
N ALA A 369 -25.96 2.98 9.79
CA ALA A 369 -27.30 3.50 10.05
C ALA A 369 -27.28 5.01 10.32
N ASP A 370 -26.30 5.49 11.08
CA ASP A 370 -26.13 6.92 11.35
C ASP A 370 -25.63 7.69 10.11
N LEU A 371 -24.72 7.11 9.31
CA LEU A 371 -24.22 7.71 8.06
C LEU A 371 -25.33 7.89 7.03
N ALA A 372 -26.31 6.98 7.00
CA ALA A 372 -27.47 7.08 6.10
C ALA A 372 -28.37 8.30 6.43
N LEU A 373 -28.30 8.82 7.66
CA LEU A 373 -29.04 10.03 8.07
C LEU A 373 -28.33 11.33 7.69
N VAL A 374 -27.10 11.25 7.15
CA VAL A 374 -26.34 12.43 6.73
C VAL A 374 -26.68 12.75 5.28
N HIS A 375 -27.38 13.86 5.06
CA HIS A 375 -27.64 14.38 3.73
C HIS A 375 -26.57 15.39 3.31
N ILE A 376 -25.83 15.08 2.24
CA ILE A 376 -24.85 15.98 1.63
C ILE A 376 -25.24 16.17 0.16
N PRO A 377 -25.67 17.38 -0.25
CA PRO A 377 -26.07 17.63 -1.63
C PRO A 377 -24.84 17.49 -2.56
N ALA A 378 -25.01 16.72 -3.63
CA ALA A 378 -24.02 16.64 -4.69
C ALA A 378 -24.14 17.88 -5.59
N ASP A 379 -23.03 18.55 -5.89
CA ASP A 379 -22.97 19.46 -7.03
C ASP A 379 -22.46 18.67 -8.22
N ALA A 380 -23.38 18.30 -9.12
CA ALA A 380 -23.10 17.41 -10.23
C ALA A 380 -21.88 17.84 -11.07
N VAL A 381 -21.68 19.14 -11.30
CA VAL A 381 -20.55 19.61 -12.13
C VAL A 381 -19.25 19.59 -11.35
N THR A 382 -19.27 19.99 -10.07
CA THR A 382 -18.08 19.86 -9.21
C THR A 382 -17.68 18.39 -9.10
N GLU A 383 -18.63 17.48 -8.93
CA GLU A 383 -18.35 16.04 -8.86
C GLU A 383 -17.78 15.51 -10.17
N VAL A 384 -18.29 15.94 -11.33
CA VAL A 384 -17.74 15.55 -12.64
C VAL A 384 -16.30 16.04 -12.79
N ALA A 385 -16.03 17.31 -12.46
CA ALA A 385 -14.68 17.89 -12.55
C ALA A 385 -13.70 17.21 -11.60
N MET A 386 -14.11 16.96 -10.35
CA MET A 386 -13.29 16.26 -9.36
C MET A 386 -13.03 14.80 -9.77
N SER A 387 -14.05 14.12 -10.29
CA SER A 387 -13.89 12.74 -10.78
C SER A 387 -12.95 12.68 -11.99
N SER A 388 -12.99 13.67 -12.87
CA SER A 388 -12.05 13.79 -13.99
C SER A 388 -10.63 13.98 -13.50
N TYR A 389 -10.41 14.90 -12.56
CA TYR A 389 -9.10 15.10 -11.95
C TYR A 389 -8.59 13.85 -11.21
N GLU A 390 -9.43 13.17 -10.42
CA GLU A 390 -9.08 11.89 -9.78
C GLU A 390 -8.64 10.84 -10.81
N ARG A 391 -9.36 10.69 -11.92
CA ARG A 391 -8.98 9.78 -13.01
C ARG A 391 -7.64 10.16 -13.63
N CYS A 392 -7.38 11.45 -13.87
CA CYS A 392 -6.09 11.88 -14.40
C CYS A 392 -4.94 11.56 -13.45
N CYS A 393 -5.13 11.76 -12.13
CA CYS A 393 -4.12 11.41 -11.13
C CYS A 393 -3.88 9.90 -11.04
N ILE A 394 -4.92 9.08 -11.25
CA ILE A 394 -4.81 7.63 -11.29
C ILE A 394 -4.06 7.18 -12.54
N ALA A 395 -4.42 7.71 -13.71
CA ALA A 395 -3.79 7.38 -14.99
C ALA A 395 -2.32 7.84 -15.04
N ASN A 396 -2.01 8.99 -14.43
CA ASN A 396 -0.69 9.58 -14.42
C ASN A 396 -0.32 10.09 -13.02
N PRO A 397 0.45 9.30 -12.24
CA PRO A 397 0.97 9.71 -10.93
C PRO A 397 1.85 10.97 -10.98
N HIS A 398 2.37 11.34 -12.15
CA HIS A 398 3.15 12.54 -12.41
C HIS A 398 2.32 13.64 -13.10
N PHE A 399 0.99 13.63 -12.94
CA PHE A 399 0.07 14.60 -13.57
C PHE A 399 0.54 16.05 -13.43
N THR A 400 0.97 16.46 -12.22
CA THR A 400 1.47 17.81 -11.98
C THR A 400 2.69 18.12 -12.86
N GLN A 401 3.61 17.18 -13.01
CA GLN A 401 4.79 17.36 -13.86
C GLN A 401 4.37 17.51 -15.32
N SER A 402 3.51 16.61 -15.83
CA SER A 402 3.00 16.67 -17.20
C SER A 402 2.24 17.98 -17.49
N PHE A 403 1.48 18.48 -16.52
CA PHE A 403 0.85 19.79 -16.60
C PHE A 403 1.87 20.92 -16.78
N TYR A 404 2.93 20.92 -15.98
CA TYR A 404 3.96 21.96 -16.09
C TYR A 404 4.83 21.80 -17.35
N GLU A 405 5.03 20.59 -17.86
CA GLU A 405 5.64 20.35 -19.18
C GLU A 405 4.77 20.96 -20.28
N HIS A 406 3.45 20.77 -20.28
CA HIS A 406 2.56 21.46 -21.22
C HIS A 406 2.64 22.98 -21.07
N LEU A 407 2.58 23.48 -19.83
CA LEU A 407 2.59 24.91 -19.54
C LEU A 407 3.89 25.60 -19.95
N PHE A 408 5.04 24.92 -19.89
CA PHE A 408 6.35 25.53 -20.20
C PHE A 408 6.85 25.20 -21.61
N ASP A 409 6.49 24.04 -22.17
CA ASP A 409 7.04 23.61 -23.46
C ASP A 409 6.08 23.88 -24.61
N LYS A 410 4.76 23.70 -24.38
CA LYS A 410 3.72 23.82 -25.41
C LYS A 410 3.02 25.19 -25.43
N SER A 411 3.04 25.93 -24.31
CA SER A 411 2.36 27.23 -24.21
C SER A 411 3.03 28.33 -25.05
N PRO A 412 2.24 29.17 -25.76
CA PRO A 412 2.76 30.33 -26.48
C PRO A 412 3.40 31.37 -25.56
N ASP A 413 2.98 31.44 -24.29
CA ASP A 413 3.44 32.43 -23.30
C ASP A 413 4.59 31.91 -22.40
N LYS A 414 5.23 30.79 -22.74
CA LYS A 414 6.20 30.11 -21.87
C LYS A 414 7.27 31.03 -21.26
N HIS A 415 7.85 31.92 -22.06
CA HIS A 415 8.93 32.81 -21.62
C HIS A 415 8.49 33.81 -20.54
N GLU A 416 7.19 34.11 -20.48
CA GLU A 416 6.61 35.00 -19.49
C GLU A 416 6.10 34.25 -18.26
N ILE A 417 5.62 33.02 -18.42
CA ILE A 417 5.03 32.20 -17.34
C ILE A 417 6.11 31.54 -16.47
N THR A 418 7.14 30.94 -17.08
CA THR A 418 8.18 30.16 -16.39
C THR A 418 8.84 30.89 -15.21
N PRO A 419 9.19 32.19 -15.30
CA PRO A 419 9.82 32.93 -14.19
C PRO A 419 8.97 32.99 -12.91
N PHE A 420 7.65 32.82 -12.98
CA PHE A 420 6.80 32.82 -11.77
C PHE A 420 6.92 31.54 -10.94
N PHE A 421 7.36 30.45 -11.57
CA PHE A 421 7.39 29.11 -10.98
C PHE A 421 8.82 28.61 -10.66
N GLU A 422 9.88 29.32 -11.08
CA GLU A 422 11.29 28.85 -10.98
C GLU A 422 12.21 29.64 -10.04
N LYS A 423 11.71 30.64 -9.29
CA LYS A 423 12.54 31.53 -8.46
C LYS A 423 13.21 30.91 -7.21
N GLN A 424 13.19 29.59 -7.02
CA GLN A 424 13.61 28.93 -5.76
C GLN A 424 14.52 27.72 -6.01
N LYS A 425 15.06 27.13 -4.93
CA LYS A 425 15.90 25.93 -5.00
C LYS A 425 15.13 24.77 -5.66
N PRO A 426 15.78 23.88 -6.44
CA PRO A 426 15.10 22.81 -7.19
C PRO A 426 14.15 21.93 -6.37
N SER A 427 14.51 21.58 -5.13
CA SER A 427 13.68 20.78 -4.22
C SER A 427 12.44 21.51 -3.70
N GLU A 428 12.51 22.83 -3.54
CA GLU A 428 11.39 23.67 -3.09
C GLU A 428 10.41 23.98 -4.24
N VAL A 429 10.91 23.97 -5.49
CA VAL A 429 10.14 24.25 -6.69
C VAL A 429 9.05 23.21 -6.93
N VAL A 430 9.34 21.91 -6.74
CA VAL A 430 8.37 20.82 -6.96
C VAL A 430 7.19 20.92 -5.99
N ASN A 431 7.48 20.98 -4.68
CA ASN A 431 6.46 21.12 -3.63
C ASN A 431 5.61 22.40 -3.81
N ARG A 432 6.23 23.49 -4.26
CA ARG A 432 5.53 24.75 -4.54
C ARG A 432 4.62 24.61 -5.74
N ARG A 433 5.09 24.00 -6.83
CA ARG A 433 4.33 23.74 -8.06
C ARG A 433 3.07 22.90 -7.79
N GLU A 434 3.21 21.78 -7.09
CA GLU A 434 2.07 20.95 -6.66
C GLU A 434 1.05 21.76 -5.84
N LYS A 435 1.54 22.50 -4.83
CA LYS A 435 0.67 23.33 -4.00
C LYS A 435 -0.05 24.41 -4.80
N MET A 436 0.62 25.05 -5.77
CA MET A 436 0.04 26.09 -6.62
C MET A 436 -1.02 25.52 -7.56
N LEU A 437 -0.73 24.39 -8.23
CA LEU A 437 -1.70 23.72 -9.11
C LEU A 437 -2.94 23.30 -8.32
N ARG A 438 -2.75 22.68 -7.14
CA ARG A 438 -3.84 22.30 -6.24
C ARG A 438 -4.75 23.48 -5.88
N VAL A 439 -4.16 24.59 -5.45
CA VAL A 439 -4.91 25.80 -5.09
C VAL A 439 -5.64 26.38 -6.31
N ALA A 440 -5.01 26.37 -7.49
CA ALA A 440 -5.64 26.85 -8.72
C ALA A 440 -6.87 26.01 -9.11
N ILE A 441 -6.76 24.68 -9.06
CA ILE A 441 -7.89 23.78 -9.33
C ILE A 441 -9.01 23.97 -8.31
N GLU A 442 -8.69 24.04 -7.01
CA GLU A 442 -9.66 24.29 -5.95
C GLU A 442 -10.40 25.63 -6.15
N LEU A 443 -9.68 26.67 -6.57
CA LEU A 443 -10.26 27.97 -6.90
C LEU A 443 -11.15 27.92 -8.12
N LEU A 444 -10.74 27.25 -9.21
CA LEU A 444 -11.55 27.09 -10.43
C LEU A 444 -12.87 26.41 -10.12
N ILE A 445 -12.82 25.36 -9.30
CA ILE A 445 -14.02 24.62 -8.87
C ILE A 445 -14.92 25.49 -8.01
N ARG A 446 -14.36 26.30 -7.11
CA ARG A 446 -15.14 27.21 -6.24
C ARG A 446 -15.69 28.43 -6.95
N ALA A 447 -14.98 28.97 -7.94
CA ALA A 447 -15.35 30.17 -8.68
C ALA A 447 -16.71 30.05 -9.37
N ARG A 448 -17.10 28.84 -9.77
CA ARG A 448 -18.43 28.59 -10.32
C ARG A 448 -19.55 28.91 -9.33
N LYS A 449 -19.34 28.63 -8.04
CA LYS A 449 -20.33 28.91 -6.98
C LYS A 449 -20.27 30.35 -6.50
N GLU A 450 -19.08 30.94 -6.55
CA GLU A 450 -18.81 32.27 -5.99
C GLU A 450 -17.90 33.07 -6.94
N PRO A 451 -18.41 33.57 -8.08
CA PRO A 451 -17.60 34.25 -9.10
C PRO A 451 -16.91 35.51 -8.57
N GLU A 452 -17.55 36.21 -7.62
CA GLU A 452 -17.02 37.34 -6.84
C GLU A 452 -15.67 37.00 -6.17
N LYS A 453 -15.53 35.76 -5.67
CA LYS A 453 -14.30 35.30 -5.01
C LYS A 453 -13.17 35.11 -6.01
N LEU A 454 -13.43 34.65 -7.23
CA LEU A 454 -12.40 34.53 -8.26
C LEU A 454 -11.84 35.91 -8.62
N VAL A 455 -12.71 36.92 -8.76
CA VAL A 455 -12.31 38.32 -8.99
C VAL A 455 -11.46 38.84 -7.83
N SER A 456 -11.87 38.58 -6.58
CA SER A 456 -11.07 38.97 -5.41
C SER A 456 -9.69 38.29 -5.36
N VAL A 457 -9.60 37.04 -5.83
CA VAL A 457 -8.36 36.24 -5.85
C VAL A 457 -7.42 36.66 -6.98
N LEU A 458 -7.96 37.05 -8.13
CA LEU A 458 -7.21 37.69 -9.22
C LEU A 458 -6.62 39.04 -8.79
N HIS A 459 -7.23 39.70 -7.80
CA HIS A 459 -6.74 40.94 -7.20
C HIS A 459 -5.86 40.73 -5.94
N LEU A 460 -5.74 39.50 -5.42
CA LEU A 460 -4.87 39.20 -4.28
C LEU A 460 -3.41 39.08 -4.75
N GLN A 461 -2.52 39.89 -4.16
CA GLN A 461 -1.07 39.83 -4.38
C GLN A 461 -0.42 38.47 -4.02
N SER A 462 -1.18 37.53 -3.45
CA SER A 462 -0.71 36.19 -3.07
C SER A 462 -0.55 35.20 -4.24
N HIS A 463 -1.11 35.48 -5.43
CA HIS A 463 -0.89 34.66 -6.64
C HIS A 463 0.41 35.00 -7.39
N GLY A 464 1.45 35.42 -6.66
CA GLY A 464 2.78 35.66 -7.21
C GLY A 464 2.89 36.74 -8.29
N GLY A 465 1.81 37.50 -8.54
CA GLY A 465 1.77 38.53 -9.58
C GLY A 465 1.60 38.01 -11.01
N VAL A 466 1.06 36.80 -11.22
CA VAL A 466 0.78 36.29 -12.58
C VAL A 466 -0.30 37.16 -13.25
N PRO A 467 -0.05 37.78 -14.42
CA PRO A 467 -1.04 38.58 -15.13
C PRO A 467 -2.26 37.77 -15.57
N ALA A 468 -3.47 38.35 -15.46
CA ALA A 468 -4.73 37.69 -15.83
C ALA A 468 -4.76 37.18 -17.28
N ARG A 469 -4.07 37.84 -18.22
CA ARG A 469 -3.99 37.40 -19.62
C ARG A 469 -3.32 36.03 -19.79
N LEU A 470 -2.43 35.64 -18.88
CA LEU A 470 -1.73 34.35 -18.90
C LEU A 470 -2.59 33.20 -18.37
N TYR A 471 -3.80 33.50 -17.87
CA TYR A 471 -4.72 32.49 -17.35
C TYR A 471 -5.32 31.63 -18.47
N GLN A 472 -5.47 32.18 -19.68
CA GLN A 472 -5.92 31.41 -20.84
C GLN A 472 -4.96 30.26 -21.14
N SER A 473 -3.67 30.57 -21.27
CA SER A 473 -2.61 29.57 -21.50
C SER A 473 -2.53 28.52 -20.39
N PHE A 474 -2.82 28.89 -19.14
CA PHE A 474 -2.95 27.95 -18.03
C PHE A 474 -4.12 26.98 -18.23
N ILE A 475 -5.30 27.49 -18.60
CA ILE A 475 -6.50 26.67 -18.80
C ILE A 475 -6.34 25.74 -20.00
N GLU A 476 -5.80 26.24 -21.12
CA GLU A 476 -5.51 25.43 -22.30
C GLU A 476 -4.53 24.29 -21.96
N SER A 477 -3.43 24.60 -21.26
CA SER A 477 -2.48 23.57 -20.80
C SER A 477 -3.14 22.54 -19.88
N LEU A 478 -4.04 22.98 -19.00
CA LEU A 478 -4.77 22.07 -18.09
C LEU A 478 -5.72 21.16 -18.87
N LEU A 479 -6.45 21.70 -19.85
CA LEU A 479 -7.35 20.93 -20.71
C LEU A 479 -6.57 19.90 -21.53
N ASP A 480 -5.45 20.29 -22.14
CA ASP A 480 -4.58 19.36 -22.88
C ASP A 480 -4.08 18.24 -21.98
N THR A 481 -3.63 18.56 -20.76
CA THR A 481 -3.21 17.52 -19.81
C THR A 481 -4.37 16.62 -19.38
N VAL A 482 -5.59 17.15 -19.21
CA VAL A 482 -6.76 16.33 -18.90
C VAL A 482 -7.13 15.42 -20.07
N ALA A 483 -7.11 15.93 -21.30
CA ALA A 483 -7.42 15.16 -22.50
C ALA A 483 -6.48 13.96 -22.68
N ASP A 484 -5.19 14.14 -22.35
CA ASP A 484 -4.20 13.06 -22.41
C ASP A 484 -4.40 11.98 -21.33
N ASN A 485 -5.11 12.28 -20.23
CA ASN A 485 -5.10 11.45 -19.01
C ASN A 485 -6.49 11.01 -18.49
N ASP A 486 -7.60 11.54 -19.01
CA ASP A 486 -8.96 11.10 -18.66
C ASP A 486 -9.58 10.25 -19.78
N TYR A 487 -9.69 8.94 -19.57
CA TYR A 487 -10.25 8.01 -20.56
C TYR A 487 -11.73 8.30 -20.90
N LEU A 488 -12.51 8.93 -20.01
CA LEU A 488 -13.89 9.34 -20.33
C LEU A 488 -13.91 10.58 -21.21
N TRP A 489 -12.93 11.48 -21.04
CA TRP A 489 -12.73 12.61 -21.92
C TRP A 489 -12.35 12.16 -23.33
N GLN A 490 -11.37 11.25 -23.43
CA GLN A 490 -10.92 10.68 -24.71
C GLN A 490 -12.07 10.01 -25.46
N ARG A 491 -12.89 9.20 -24.77
CA ARG A 491 -14.08 8.59 -25.37
C ARG A 491 -15.13 9.62 -25.82
N TYR A 492 -15.24 10.75 -25.13
CA TYR A 492 -16.15 11.81 -25.54
C TYR A 492 -15.67 12.49 -26.82
N GLU A 493 -14.36 12.78 -26.94
CA GLU A 493 -13.77 13.36 -28.16
C GLU A 493 -13.88 12.40 -29.36
N ASP A 494 -13.62 11.11 -29.15
CA ASP A 494 -13.77 10.07 -30.18
C ASP A 494 -15.22 9.93 -30.70
N GLN A 495 -16.22 10.31 -29.90
CA GLN A 495 -17.64 10.29 -30.30
C GLN A 495 -18.09 11.57 -31.01
N GLN A 496 -17.31 12.66 -30.92
CA GLN A 496 -17.62 13.94 -31.56
C GLN A 496 -16.90 14.13 -32.91
N ASN A 497 -15.82 13.39 -33.14
CA ASN A 497 -15.14 13.25 -34.43
C ASN A 497 -15.77 12.15 -35.29
#